data_AF-A0A969VUV4-F1
#
_entry.id   AF-A0A969VUV4-F1
#
_cell.length_a   1.000
_cell.length_b   1.000
_cell.length_c   1.000
_cell.angle_alpha   90.00
_cell.angle_beta   90.00
_cell.angle_gamma   90.00
#
_symmetry.space_group_name_H-M   'P 1'
#
loop_
_entity.id
_entity.type
_entity.pdbx_description
1 polymer ?
#
loop_
_entity_poly.entity_id
_entity_poly.type
_entity_poly.pdbx_seq_one_letter_code
_entity_poly.pdbx_strand_id
1 'polypeptide(L)'
;KLNNLSIKNYLKKISRINKKIGKKYFINFKTNFGRNTDYYTGLVFLACVKKSSKIIELARGGEYNGLLKTLGYKRDIPAIGGAINLNELINL
;
A
#
# COMPACT_ATOMS: atom_id res chain seq x y z
N LYS A 1 -0.34 17.35 10.66
CA LYS A 1 -0.81 16.38 11.69
C LYS A 1 -2.14 15.78 11.20
N LEU A 2 -2.27 14.46 11.09
CA LEU A 2 -3.53 13.82 10.68
C LEU A 2 -4.62 14.13 11.72
N ASN A 3 -5.82 14.51 11.29
CA ASN A 3 -6.94 14.75 12.20
C ASN A 3 -7.67 13.45 12.58
N ASN A 4 -8.41 13.43 13.68
CA ASN A 4 -9.10 12.23 14.18
C ASN A 4 -10.07 11.63 13.14
N LEU A 5 -10.72 12.46 12.33
CA LEU A 5 -11.62 12.03 11.26
C LEU A 5 -10.87 11.25 10.17
N SER A 6 -9.68 11.71 9.78
CA SER A 6 -8.82 11.04 8.80
C SER A 6 -8.32 9.70 9.30
N ILE A 7 -7.93 9.61 10.59
CA ILE A 7 -7.53 8.34 11.21
C ILE A 7 -8.69 7.34 11.20
N LYS A 8 -9.89 7.77 11.60
CA LYS A 8 -11.09 6.92 11.57
C LYS A 8 -11.41 6.42 10.16
N ASN A 9 -11.20 7.25 9.14
CA ASN A 9 -11.39 6.86 7.74
C ASN A 9 -10.37 5.81 7.28
N TYR A 10 -9.09 5.96 7.63
CA TYR A 10 -8.06 4.96 7.34
C TYR A 10 -8.34 3.62 8.04
N LEU A 11 -8.69 3.64 9.33
CA LEU A 11 -9.05 2.43 10.08
C LEU A 11 -10.27 1.71 9.46
N LYS A 12 -11.29 2.47 9.02
CA LYS A 12 -12.42 1.90 8.28
C LYS A 12 -11.98 1.25 6.97
N LYS A 13 -11.07 1.87 6.20
CA LYS A 13 -10.53 1.27 4.97
C LYS A 13 -9.78 -0.04 5.28
N ILE A 14 -8.89 -0.04 6.27
CA ILE A 14 -8.12 -1.23 6.69
C ILE A 14 -9.06 -2.35 7.14
N SER A 15 -10.07 -2.04 7.96
CA SER A 15 -11.07 -3.01 8.40
C SER A 15 -11.84 -3.63 7.22
N ARG A 16 -12.20 -2.83 6.21
CA ARG A 16 -12.86 -3.33 4.99
C ARG A 16 -11.95 -4.23 4.16
N ILE A 17 -10.67 -3.89 4.02
CA ILE A 17 -9.67 -4.73 3.34
C ILE A 17 -9.55 -6.07 4.06
N ASN A 18 -9.37 -6.05 5.37
CA ASN A 18 -9.27 -7.28 6.17
C ASN A 18 -10.52 -8.15 6.07
N LYS A 19 -11.72 -7.55 6.10
CA LYS A 19 -12.99 -8.28 5.92
C LYS A 19 -13.09 -8.96 4.56
N LYS A 20 -12.59 -8.33 3.49
CA LYS A 20 -12.66 -8.86 2.13
C LYS A 20 -11.64 -9.96 1.85
N ILE A 21 -10.38 -9.76 2.25
CA ILE A 21 -9.28 -10.64 1.82
C ILE A 21 -8.55 -11.35 2.97
N GLY A 22 -8.77 -10.94 4.22
CA GLY A 22 -8.11 -11.49 5.41
C GLY A 22 -8.51 -12.93 5.74
N LYS A 23 -9.58 -13.44 5.14
CA LYS A 23 -9.94 -14.87 5.21
C LYS A 23 -9.02 -15.76 4.36
N LYS A 24 -8.44 -15.21 3.30
CA LYS A 24 -7.61 -15.95 2.33
C LYS A 24 -6.11 -15.69 2.54
N TYR A 25 -5.75 -14.49 2.99
CA TYR A 25 -4.36 -14.06 3.15
C TYR A 25 -4.12 -13.54 4.55
N PHE A 26 -2.92 -13.79 5.08
CA PHE A 26 -2.47 -13.17 6.32
C PHE A 26 -2.21 -11.68 6.09
N ILE A 27 -2.83 -10.82 6.89
CA ILE A 27 -2.72 -9.37 6.78
C ILE A 27 -2.13 -8.83 8.08
N ASN A 28 -0.99 -8.15 7.96
CA ASN A 28 -0.36 -7.47 9.08
C ASN A 28 -0.39 -5.95 8.86
N PHE A 29 -0.97 -5.23 9.83
CA PHE A 29 -0.98 -3.77 9.80
C PHE A 29 0.26 -3.21 10.49
N LYS A 30 0.92 -2.23 9.87
CA LYS A 30 2.09 -1.54 10.41
C LYS A 30 1.91 -0.03 10.28
N THR A 31 2.19 0.70 11.35
CA THR A 31 2.16 2.18 11.38
C THR A 31 3.47 2.81 10.94
N ASN A 32 4.59 2.13 11.19
CA ASN A 32 5.93 2.57 10.78
C ASN A 32 6.29 2.05 9.38
N PHE A 33 5.33 2.11 8.47
CA PHE A 33 5.44 1.54 7.14
C PHE A 33 5.35 2.67 6.09
N GLY A 34 6.49 3.34 5.87
CA GLY A 34 6.72 4.35 4.81
C GLY A 34 8.01 5.14 5.08
N ARG A 35 8.79 5.64 4.11
CA ARG A 35 8.93 5.43 2.65
C ARG A 35 10.26 6.05 2.18
N ASN A 36 10.79 5.60 1.04
CA ASN A 36 11.86 6.27 0.27
C ASN A 36 11.31 7.21 -0.83
N THR A 37 9.99 7.35 -1.01
CA THR A 37 9.38 8.11 -2.14
C THR A 37 8.17 8.95 -1.71
N ASP A 38 8.26 10.27 -1.92
CA ASP A 38 7.33 11.25 -1.36
C ASP A 38 5.96 11.32 -2.07
N TYR A 39 5.74 10.55 -3.14
CA TYR A 39 4.57 10.75 -4.01
C TYR A 39 3.27 10.09 -3.56
N TYR A 40 3.26 9.11 -2.63
CA TYR A 40 1.98 8.56 -2.18
C TYR A 40 1.31 9.29 -1.01
N THR A 41 -0.01 9.33 -1.07
CA THR A 41 -0.88 10.24 -0.31
C THR A 41 -1.82 9.52 0.67
N GLY A 42 -1.82 8.18 0.68
CA GLY A 42 -2.73 7.39 1.52
C GLY A 42 -2.18 6.02 1.89
N LEU A 43 -3.07 5.01 1.91
CA LEU A 43 -2.69 3.64 2.28
C LEU A 43 -1.65 3.07 1.32
N VAL A 44 -0.68 2.36 1.87
CA VAL A 44 0.32 1.59 1.11
C VAL A 44 0.29 0.14 1.55
N PHE A 45 0.78 -0.73 0.68
CA PHE A 45 0.85 -2.17 0.95
C PHE A 45 2.18 -2.76 0.49
N LEU A 46 2.47 -3.91 1.09
CA LEU A 46 3.52 -4.84 0.71
C LEU A 46 2.88 -6.22 0.58
N ALA A 47 3.15 -6.90 -0.52
CA ALA A 47 2.82 -8.31 -0.66
C ALA A 47 4.12 -9.13 -0.55
N CYS A 48 4.13 -10.09 0.37
CA CYS A 48 5.26 -10.97 0.59
C CYS A 48 4.82 -12.42 0.50
N VAL A 49 5.78 -13.28 0.20
CA VAL A 49 5.69 -14.72 0.44
C VAL A 49 6.78 -15.15 1.40
N LYS A 50 6.52 -16.21 2.16
CA LYS A 50 7.52 -16.87 2.98
C LYS A 50 8.03 -18.10 2.24
N LYS A 51 9.31 -18.10 1.85
CA LYS A 51 10.01 -19.25 1.28
C LYS A 51 11.09 -19.68 2.26
N SER A 52 10.96 -20.90 2.80
CA SER A 52 11.80 -21.39 3.90
C SER A 52 11.81 -20.40 5.08
N SER A 53 12.99 -19.97 5.54
CA SER A 53 13.14 -18.99 6.63
C SER A 53 13.23 -17.53 6.17
N LYS A 54 13.00 -17.24 4.87
CA LYS A 54 13.10 -15.88 4.30
C LYS A 54 11.72 -15.33 3.92
N ILE A 55 11.53 -14.04 4.16
CA ILE A 55 10.38 -13.27 3.67
C ILE A 55 10.83 -12.54 2.41
N ILE A 56 10.16 -12.81 1.29
CA ILE A 56 10.46 -12.24 -0.02
C ILE A 56 9.38 -11.23 -0.37
N GLU A 57 9.78 -10.00 -0.72
CA GLU A 57 8.86 -8.96 -1.22
C GLU A 57 8.55 -9.18 -2.69
N LEU A 58 7.28 -9.44 -3.00
CA LEU A 58 6.81 -9.68 -4.36
C LEU A 58 6.18 -8.46 -5.01
N ALA A 59 5.50 -7.62 -4.23
CA ALA A 59 4.88 -6.42 -4.77
C ALA A 59 4.77 -5.33 -3.72
N ARG A 60 4.72 -4.09 -4.19
CA ARG A 60 4.51 -2.89 -3.37
C ARG A 60 3.62 -1.92 -4.12
N GLY A 61 2.80 -1.19 -3.38
CA GLY A 61 1.94 -0.16 -3.96
C GLY A 61 1.20 0.65 -2.93
N GLY A 62 0.23 1.43 -3.39
CA GLY A 62 -0.56 2.30 -2.54
C GLY A 62 -1.30 3.41 -3.29
N GLU A 63 -1.95 4.28 -2.52
CA GLU A 63 -2.75 5.42 -2.99
C GLU A 63 -1.85 6.65 -3.28
N TYR A 64 -1.83 7.15 -4.52
CA TYR A 64 -0.98 8.26 -4.99
C TYR A 64 -1.79 9.37 -5.70
N ASN A 65 -2.76 9.94 -5.00
CA ASN A 65 -3.72 10.88 -5.58
C ASN A 65 -3.09 12.20 -6.07
N GLY A 66 -1.95 12.58 -5.49
CA GLY A 66 -1.24 13.83 -5.79
C GLY A 66 -0.26 13.71 -6.97
N LEU A 67 0.01 12.51 -7.48
CA LEU A 67 1.08 12.29 -8.46
C LEU A 67 0.93 13.16 -9.72
N LEU A 68 -0.26 13.17 -10.33
CA LEU A 68 -0.49 13.95 -11.55
C LEU A 68 -0.41 15.45 -11.30
N LYS A 69 -0.82 15.91 -10.10
CA LYS A 69 -0.68 17.32 -9.71
C LYS A 69 0.79 17.73 -9.59
N THR A 70 1.62 16.87 -8.99
CA THR A 70 3.08 17.07 -8.93
C THR A 70 3.71 17.15 -10.33
N LEU A 71 3.11 16.47 -11.32
CA LEU A 71 3.54 16.49 -12.73
C LEU A 71 2.90 17.63 -13.57
N GLY A 72 2.21 18.59 -12.95
CA GLY A 72 1.66 19.78 -13.64
C GLY A 72 0.17 19.70 -14.00
N TYR A 73 -0.54 18.66 -13.56
CA TYR A 73 -1.99 18.61 -13.73
C TYR A 73 -2.73 19.54 -12.75
N LYS A 74 -3.93 19.98 -13.12
CA LYS A 74 -4.65 21.07 -12.42
C LYS A 74 -5.20 20.70 -11.03
N ARG A 75 -5.34 19.41 -10.72
CA ARG A 75 -5.97 18.94 -9.47
C ARG A 75 -5.49 17.54 -9.08
N ASP A 76 -5.76 17.12 -7.86
CA ASP A 76 -5.54 15.74 -7.44
C ASP A 76 -6.51 14.80 -8.20
N ILE A 77 -6.01 13.64 -8.64
CA ILE A 77 -6.81 12.59 -9.27
C ILE A 77 -6.71 11.35 -8.39
N PRO A 78 -7.83 10.78 -7.90
CA PRO A 78 -7.80 9.53 -7.15
C PRO A 78 -7.08 8.43 -7.92
N ALA A 79 -6.01 7.89 -7.35
CA ALA A 79 -5.16 6.91 -8.01
C ALA A 79 -4.59 5.90 -7.01
N ILE A 80 -4.57 4.63 -7.40
CA ILE A 80 -4.01 3.52 -6.64
C ILE A 80 -3.40 2.52 -7.61
N GLY A 81 -2.31 1.88 -7.20
CA GLY A 81 -1.64 0.86 -7.99
C GLY A 81 -0.38 0.36 -7.29
N GLY A 82 0.41 -0.43 -8.00
CA GLY A 82 1.64 -1.00 -7.48
C GLY A 82 2.46 -1.68 -8.57
N ALA A 83 3.64 -2.12 -8.20
CA ALA A 83 4.55 -2.86 -9.05
C ALA A 83 4.82 -4.25 -8.45
N ILE A 84 5.00 -5.22 -9.33
CA ILE A 84 5.42 -6.59 -8.99
C ILE A 84 6.92 -6.70 -9.29
N ASN A 85 7.68 -7.24 -8.35
CA ASN A 85 9.08 -7.59 -8.56
C ASN A 85 9.14 -8.92 -9.34
N LEU A 86 9.29 -8.82 -10.66
CA LEU A 86 9.34 -9.99 -11.55
C LEU A 86 10.54 -10.88 -11.26
N ASN A 87 11.68 -10.32 -10.86
CA ASN A 87 12.87 -11.09 -10.53
C ASN A 87 12.62 -11.99 -9.33
N GLU A 88 12.02 -11.46 -8.26
CA GLU A 88 11.65 -12.28 -7.10
C GLU A 88 10.52 -13.26 -7.43
N LEU A 89 9.54 -12.85 -8.24
CA LEU A 89 8.42 -13.70 -8.62
C LEU A 89 8.85 -14.93 -9.43
N ILE A 90 9.74 -14.77 -10.41
CA ILE A 90 10.21 -15.85 -11.28
C ILE A 90 11.15 -16.80 -10.51
N ASN A 91 11.87 -16.29 -9.51
CA ASN A 91 12.80 -17.07 -8.67
C ASN A 91 12.16 -17.60 -7.37
N LEU A 92 10.82 -17.54 -7.25
CA LEU A 92 10.07 -18.07 -6.12
C LEU A 92 10.22 -19.56 -5.88
#